data_AF-A0A9P7JVT7-F1
#
_entry.id   AF-A0A9P7JVT7-F1
#
_cell.length_a   1.000
_cell.length_b   1.000
_cell.length_c   1.000
_cell.angle_alpha   90.00
_cell.angle_beta   90.00
_cell.angle_gamma   90.00
#
_symmetry.space_group_name_H-M   'P 1'
#
loop_
_entity.id
_entity.type
_entity.pdbx_description
1 polymer ?
#
loop_
_entity_poly.entity_id
_entity_poly.type
_entity_poly.pdbx_seq_one_letter_code
_entity_poly.pdbx_strand_id
1 'polypeptide(L)'
;VGHGTRTCPAFNPANNKIVMFKDSWQVLLPDILPEGEIYKHLKDTDIHNIATCIACHDVPSLPQQRTQTAKFANAPWVQPYDVLTPHIHYCMVLNHVGQPLIRFTSSCQVVKAVRDALIAHEDACAKAGVLHRDLSLGNIVIYVTHMVGLFHTQNSYFVLNFSVAKGTWQFMSANLVKKKHAAHTIEDDLESSFYI
;
A
#
# COMPACT_ATOMS: atom_id res chain seq x y z
N VAL A 1 -12.35 -9.92 7.89
CA VAL A 1 -12.88 -9.33 6.63
C VAL A 1 -11.67 -8.76 5.89
N GLY A 2 -11.34 -9.30 4.72
CA GLY A 2 -10.18 -8.84 3.95
C GLY A 2 -10.51 -7.57 3.16
N HIS A 3 -9.50 -6.77 2.83
CA HIS A 3 -9.64 -5.51 2.06
C HIS A 3 -10.15 -5.71 0.62
N GLY A 4 -10.27 -6.96 0.15
CA GLY A 4 -10.72 -7.27 -1.21
C GLY A 4 -9.81 -6.67 -2.29
N THR A 5 -8.56 -6.31 -1.95
CA THR A 5 -7.66 -5.60 -2.83
C THR A 5 -7.26 -6.46 -4.02
N ARG A 6 -7.42 -5.94 -5.22
CA ARG A 6 -6.95 -6.51 -6.47
C ARG A 6 -6.06 -5.51 -7.16
N THR A 7 -4.98 -6.00 -7.75
CA THR A 7 -4.12 -5.18 -8.58
C THR A 7 -3.90 -5.86 -9.93
N CYS A 8 -3.91 -5.09 -11.00
CA CYS A 8 -3.65 -5.59 -12.34
C CYS A 8 -3.01 -4.50 -13.22
N PRO A 9 -2.14 -4.90 -14.18
CA PRO A 9 -1.74 -3.99 -15.24
C PRO A 9 -2.97 -3.59 -16.07
N ALA A 10 -3.07 -2.30 -16.40
CA ALA A 10 -4.11 -1.73 -17.25
C ALA A 10 -3.48 -0.82 -18.30
N PHE A 11 -4.11 -0.68 -19.45
CA PHE A 11 -3.65 0.21 -20.51
C PHE A 11 -4.30 1.59 -20.35
N ASN A 12 -3.49 2.65 -20.25
CA ASN A 12 -3.94 4.03 -20.24
C ASN A 12 -3.91 4.60 -21.67
N PRO A 13 -5.07 4.80 -22.32
CA PRO A 13 -5.12 5.30 -23.69
C PRO A 13 -4.70 6.77 -23.83
N ALA A 14 -4.77 7.57 -22.76
CA ALA A 14 -4.47 9.00 -22.81
C ALA A 14 -2.97 9.28 -23.00
N ASN A 15 -2.10 8.39 -22.51
CA ASN A 15 -0.65 8.54 -22.61
C ASN A 15 0.05 7.33 -23.23
N ASN A 16 -0.71 6.35 -23.74
CA ASN A 16 -0.22 5.13 -24.38
C ASN A 16 0.78 4.33 -23.51
N LYS A 17 0.50 4.21 -22.21
CA LYS A 17 1.35 3.47 -21.25
C LYS A 17 0.55 2.41 -20.51
N ILE A 18 1.25 1.33 -20.12
CA ILE A 18 0.72 0.38 -19.13
C ILE A 18 0.92 0.99 -17.75
N VAL A 19 -0.14 1.00 -16.96
CA VAL A 19 -0.21 1.51 -15.58
C VAL A 19 -0.68 0.40 -14.67
N MET A 20 -0.45 0.53 -13.36
CA MET A 20 -0.96 -0.43 -12.38
C MET A 20 -2.28 0.07 -11.82
N PHE A 21 -3.35 -0.67 -12.09
CA PHE A 21 -4.67 -0.41 -11.53
C PHE A 21 -4.84 -1.19 -10.22
N LYS A 22 -5.33 -0.51 -9.19
CA LYS A 22 -5.61 -1.06 -7.87
C LYS A 22 -7.07 -0.80 -7.53
N ASP A 23 -7.76 -1.88 -7.21
CA ASP A 23 -9.16 -1.93 -6.82
C ASP A 23 -9.23 -2.41 -5.37
N SER A 24 -9.93 -1.71 -4.48
CA SER A 24 -9.86 -2.01 -3.04
C SER A 24 -11.08 -1.54 -2.28
N TRP A 25 -11.33 -2.15 -1.11
CA TRP A 25 -12.28 -1.66 -0.12
C TRP A 25 -11.53 -0.93 0.99
N GLN A 26 -11.68 0.38 1.05
CA GLN A 26 -11.01 1.24 2.03
C GLN A 26 -11.91 1.55 3.21
N VAL A 27 -11.31 1.71 4.39
CA VAL A 27 -12.01 2.10 5.61
C VAL A 27 -12.59 3.50 5.46
N LEU A 28 -13.89 3.63 5.69
CA LEU A 28 -14.62 4.90 5.59
C LEU A 28 -14.80 5.51 6.99
N LEU A 29 -13.73 6.10 7.54
CA LEU A 29 -13.74 6.80 8.83
C LEU A 29 -13.18 8.23 8.65
N PRO A 30 -13.71 9.25 9.36
CA PRO A 30 -13.27 10.64 9.19
C PRO A 30 -11.76 10.86 9.42
N ASP A 31 -11.16 10.09 10.32
CA ASP A 31 -9.75 10.24 10.71
C ASP A 31 -8.79 9.40 9.87
N ILE A 32 -9.30 8.68 8.85
CA ILE A 32 -8.50 7.82 7.97
C ILE A 32 -8.44 8.46 6.60
N LEU A 33 -7.23 8.88 6.21
CA LEU A 33 -6.97 9.36 4.87
C LEU A 33 -7.02 8.20 3.86
N PRO A 34 -7.68 8.39 2.70
CA PRO A 34 -7.60 7.43 1.61
C PRO A 34 -6.17 7.26 1.13
N GLU A 35 -5.84 6.06 0.67
CA GLU A 35 -4.49 5.72 0.22
C GLU A 35 -3.97 6.67 -0.87
N GLY A 36 -4.84 7.08 -1.80
CA GLY A 36 -4.46 7.99 -2.86
C GLY A 36 -4.08 9.40 -2.40
N GLU A 37 -4.68 9.89 -1.31
CA GLU A 37 -4.30 11.18 -0.71
C GLU A 37 -2.95 11.07 0.01
N ILE A 38 -2.64 9.91 0.61
CA ILE A 38 -1.29 9.64 1.15
C ILE A 38 -0.26 9.71 0.01
N TYR A 39 -0.52 9.06 -1.12
CA TYR A 39 0.37 9.13 -2.28
C TYR A 39 0.55 10.54 -2.84
N LYS A 40 -0.51 11.34 -2.85
CA LYS A 40 -0.46 12.74 -3.27
C LYS A 40 0.43 13.56 -2.35
N HIS A 41 0.25 13.42 -1.03
CA HIS A 41 1.08 14.08 -0.02
C HIS A 41 2.56 13.68 -0.12
N LEU A 42 2.84 12.38 -0.33
CA LEU A 42 4.20 11.89 -0.52
C LEU A 42 4.87 12.45 -1.78
N LYS A 43 4.09 12.59 -2.87
CA LYS A 43 4.56 13.18 -4.13
C LYS A 43 4.88 14.67 -3.97
N ASP A 44 4.01 15.41 -3.29
CA ASP A 44 4.19 16.86 -3.06
C ASP A 44 5.40 17.15 -2.16
N THR A 45 5.88 16.14 -1.41
CA THR A 45 7.06 16.19 -0.54
C THR A 45 8.36 15.74 -1.24
N ASP A 46 8.29 15.39 -2.54
CA ASP A 46 9.45 14.96 -3.36
C ASP A 46 10.23 13.76 -2.77
N ILE A 47 9.49 12.75 -2.31
CA ILE A 47 10.09 11.54 -1.75
C ILE A 47 10.49 10.55 -2.86
N HIS A 48 11.72 10.08 -2.79
CA HIS A 48 12.28 9.12 -3.76
C HIS A 48 11.77 7.71 -3.49
N ASN A 49 11.86 6.84 -4.50
CA ASN A 49 11.51 5.41 -4.38
C ASN A 49 10.04 5.17 -3.90
N ILE A 50 9.12 6.07 -4.28
CA ILE A 50 7.67 5.96 -4.05
C ILE A 50 6.93 5.97 -5.40
N ALA A 51 5.84 5.20 -5.50
CA ALA A 51 5.09 5.07 -6.74
C ALA A 51 4.28 6.35 -6.91
N THR A 52 4.26 6.92 -8.11
CA THR A 52 3.39 8.05 -8.38
C THR A 52 1.96 7.56 -8.60
N CYS A 53 1.04 7.99 -7.73
CA CYS A 53 -0.39 7.92 -8.00
C CYS A 53 -0.76 8.97 -9.05
N ILE A 54 -1.43 8.55 -10.12
CA ILE A 54 -1.86 9.42 -11.21
C ILE A 54 -3.36 9.69 -11.20
N ALA A 55 -4.15 8.79 -10.60
CA ALA A 55 -5.58 8.95 -10.42
C ALA A 55 -6.04 8.09 -9.25
N CYS A 56 -6.98 8.60 -8.47
CA CYS A 56 -7.62 7.83 -7.41
C CYS A 56 -8.99 8.43 -7.10
N HIS A 57 -9.97 7.59 -6.79
CA HIS A 57 -11.33 8.01 -6.49
C HIS A 57 -12.16 6.87 -5.89
N ASP A 58 -13.22 7.24 -5.16
CA ASP A 58 -14.33 6.34 -4.88
C ASP A 58 -14.97 5.88 -6.20
N VAL A 59 -15.39 4.63 -6.29
CA VAL A 59 -16.01 4.13 -7.52
C VAL A 59 -17.32 4.89 -7.80
N PRO A 60 -17.47 5.53 -8.97
CA PRO A 60 -18.65 6.31 -9.29
C PRO A 60 -19.81 5.37 -9.63
N SER A 61 -20.61 5.01 -8.62
CA SER A 61 -21.77 4.14 -8.75
C SER A 61 -23.01 4.70 -8.06
N LEU A 62 -24.19 4.35 -8.58
CA LEU A 62 -25.48 4.62 -7.94
C LEU A 62 -26.28 3.30 -7.81
N PRO A 63 -26.60 2.83 -6.59
CA PRO A 63 -26.16 3.38 -5.31
C PRO A 63 -24.64 3.29 -5.12
N GLN A 64 -24.08 4.13 -4.24
CA GLN A 64 -22.67 4.08 -3.89
C GLN A 64 -22.29 2.71 -3.32
N GLN A 65 -21.19 2.15 -3.79
CA GLN A 65 -20.67 0.87 -3.33
C GLN A 65 -20.00 1.02 -1.96
N ARG A 66 -20.79 0.80 -0.90
CA ARG A 66 -20.39 0.87 0.50
C ARG A 66 -20.92 -0.33 1.28
N THR A 67 -20.18 -0.79 2.27
CA THR A 67 -20.66 -1.83 3.17
C THR A 67 -21.87 -1.34 3.97
N GLN A 68 -22.90 -2.18 4.09
CA GLN A 68 -24.10 -1.85 4.85
C GLN A 68 -24.10 -2.38 6.28
N THR A 69 -23.15 -3.26 6.64
CA THR A 69 -23.11 -3.94 7.94
C THR A 69 -23.13 -2.98 9.12
N ALA A 70 -22.42 -1.84 9.01
CA ALA A 70 -22.42 -0.81 10.04
C ALA A 70 -23.81 -0.20 10.33
N LYS A 71 -24.76 -0.24 9.38
CA LYS A 71 -26.14 0.22 9.59
C LYS A 71 -26.92 -0.67 10.55
N PHE A 72 -26.53 -1.93 10.65
CA PHE A 72 -27.18 -2.93 11.49
C PHE A 72 -26.44 -3.15 12.81
N ALA A 73 -25.42 -2.34 13.10
CA ALA A 73 -24.63 -2.36 14.34
C ALA A 73 -25.46 -2.58 15.62
N ASN A 74 -26.61 -1.90 15.69
CA ASN A 74 -27.49 -1.89 16.86
C ASN A 74 -28.74 -2.77 16.70
N ALA A 75 -28.78 -3.67 15.70
CA ALA A 75 -29.94 -4.51 15.47
C ALA A 75 -30.06 -5.59 16.57
N PRO A 76 -31.29 -5.98 16.99
CA PRO A 76 -31.49 -6.87 18.15
C PRO A 76 -30.87 -8.27 18.02
N TRP A 77 -30.60 -8.69 16.78
CA TRP A 77 -30.02 -9.99 16.45
C TRP A 77 -28.48 -9.97 16.34
N VAL A 78 -27.85 -8.80 16.47
CA VAL A 78 -26.39 -8.66 16.36
C VAL A 78 -25.74 -9.03 17.70
N GLN A 79 -24.81 -9.97 17.64
CA GLN A 79 -23.97 -10.35 18.78
C GLN A 79 -22.96 -9.23 19.11
N PRO A 80 -22.52 -9.09 20.37
CA PRO A 80 -21.47 -8.15 20.74
C PRO A 80 -20.22 -8.35 19.87
N TYR A 81 -19.69 -7.26 19.32
CA TYR A 81 -18.48 -7.24 18.50
C TYR A 81 -17.59 -6.06 18.93
N ASP A 82 -16.28 -6.16 18.68
CA ASP A 82 -15.31 -5.12 19.09
C ASP A 82 -15.56 -3.78 18.36
N VAL A 83 -15.50 -3.77 17.02
CA VAL A 83 -15.76 -2.58 16.18
C VAL A 83 -16.21 -3.02 14.78
N LEU A 84 -17.31 -2.44 14.27
CA LEU A 84 -17.72 -2.57 12.87
C LEU A 84 -17.15 -1.40 12.08
N THR A 85 -16.23 -1.70 11.18
CA THR A 85 -15.59 -0.68 10.35
C THR A 85 -16.28 -0.60 8.98
N PRO A 86 -16.95 0.51 8.64
CA PRO A 86 -17.53 0.67 7.32
C PRO A 86 -16.42 0.78 6.26
N HIS A 87 -16.70 0.27 5.06
CA HIS A 87 -15.79 0.38 3.92
C HIS A 87 -16.50 0.93 2.69
N ILE A 88 -15.73 1.57 1.81
CA ILE A 88 -16.13 2.11 0.51
C ILE A 88 -15.27 1.51 -0.60
N HIS A 89 -15.86 1.28 -1.76
CA HIS A 89 -15.13 0.79 -2.91
C HIS A 89 -14.33 1.91 -3.58
N TYR A 90 -13.03 1.68 -3.74
CA TYR A 90 -12.05 2.69 -4.10
C TYR A 90 -11.09 2.17 -5.17
N CYS A 91 -10.87 3.00 -6.20
CA CYS A 91 -9.94 2.73 -7.29
C CYS A 91 -8.74 3.67 -7.23
N MET A 92 -7.57 3.15 -7.57
CA MET A 92 -6.34 3.91 -7.73
C MET A 92 -5.55 3.44 -8.95
N VAL A 93 -4.83 4.36 -9.56
CA VAL A 93 -3.91 4.10 -10.67
C VAL A 93 -2.53 4.60 -10.30
N LEU A 94 -1.55 3.70 -10.34
CA LEU A 94 -0.13 3.99 -10.15
C LEU A 94 0.57 3.99 -11.51
N ASN A 95 1.47 4.94 -11.71
CA ASN A 95 2.22 5.08 -12.98
C ASN A 95 3.24 3.96 -13.22
N HIS A 96 3.53 3.16 -12.20
CA HIS A 96 4.59 2.17 -12.25
C HIS A 96 3.99 0.77 -12.20
N VAL A 97 4.41 -0.09 -13.13
CA VAL A 97 4.02 -1.51 -13.20
C VAL A 97 5.22 -2.35 -12.80
N GLY A 98 5.06 -3.13 -11.73
CA GLY A 98 6.12 -3.98 -11.21
C GLY A 98 5.58 -5.28 -10.64
N GLN A 99 6.49 -6.10 -10.12
CA GLN A 99 6.14 -7.36 -9.46
C GLN A 99 6.47 -7.25 -7.96
N PRO A 100 5.69 -7.88 -7.07
CA PRO A 100 6.01 -7.88 -5.64
C PRO A 100 7.37 -8.54 -5.38
N LEU A 101 8.10 -8.05 -4.37
CA LEU A 101 9.46 -8.50 -4.02
C LEU A 101 9.53 -9.99 -3.74
N ILE A 102 8.44 -10.63 -3.27
CA ILE A 102 8.35 -12.09 -3.08
C ILE A 102 8.74 -12.91 -4.34
N ARG A 103 8.72 -12.31 -5.54
CA ARG A 103 9.16 -12.92 -6.80
C ARG A 103 10.65 -12.67 -7.12
N PHE A 104 11.45 -12.30 -6.13
CA PHE A 104 12.89 -12.08 -6.30
C PHE A 104 13.59 -13.33 -6.86
N THR A 105 14.66 -13.11 -7.62
CA THR A 105 15.48 -14.17 -8.21
C THR A 105 16.86 -14.28 -7.58
N SER A 106 17.23 -13.33 -6.72
CA SER A 106 18.50 -13.35 -6.00
C SER A 106 18.41 -12.60 -4.67
N SER A 107 19.25 -12.99 -3.71
CA SER A 107 19.42 -12.25 -2.45
C SER A 107 19.89 -10.81 -2.67
N CYS A 108 20.68 -10.57 -3.73
CA CYS A 108 21.11 -9.21 -4.11
C CYS A 108 19.91 -8.29 -4.43
N GLN A 109 18.88 -8.81 -5.09
CA GLN A 109 17.65 -8.05 -5.34
C GLN A 109 16.96 -7.69 -4.04
N VAL A 110 16.82 -8.64 -3.10
CA VAL A 110 16.19 -8.40 -1.80
C VAL A 110 16.93 -7.31 -1.02
N VAL A 111 18.26 -7.41 -0.90
CA VAL A 111 19.06 -6.42 -0.16
C VAL A 111 18.93 -5.02 -0.75
N LYS A 112 18.98 -4.88 -2.09
CA LYS A 112 18.77 -3.58 -2.75
C LYS A 112 17.36 -3.06 -2.52
N ALA A 113 16.36 -3.94 -2.60
CA ALA A 113 14.96 -3.60 -2.39
C ALA A 113 14.68 -3.07 -1.00
N VAL A 114 15.16 -3.79 0.02
CA VAL A 114 14.99 -3.41 1.42
C VAL A 114 15.72 -2.10 1.70
N ARG A 115 16.95 -1.92 1.18
CA ARG A 115 17.68 -0.64 1.30
C ARG A 115 16.88 0.52 0.69
N ASP A 116 16.42 0.38 -0.54
CA ASP A 116 15.71 1.46 -1.25
C ASP A 116 14.34 1.76 -0.62
N ALA A 117 13.69 0.72 -0.10
CA ALA A 117 12.48 0.81 0.72
C ALA A 117 12.74 1.57 2.03
N LEU A 118 13.81 1.26 2.75
CA LEU A 118 14.17 1.96 3.99
C LEU A 118 14.50 3.44 3.76
N ILE A 119 15.15 3.77 2.65
CA ILE A 119 15.40 5.18 2.26
C ILE A 119 14.07 5.92 2.01
N ALA A 120 13.14 5.32 1.26
CA ALA A 120 11.81 5.90 1.05
C ALA A 120 11.02 6.04 2.35
N HIS A 121 11.13 5.05 3.24
CA HIS A 121 10.47 5.04 4.54
C HIS A 121 11.00 6.16 5.45
N GLU A 122 12.32 6.30 5.54
CA GLU A 122 12.97 7.37 6.30
C GLU A 122 12.51 8.75 5.81
N ASP A 123 12.54 8.96 4.49
CA ASP A 123 12.06 10.20 3.86
C ASP A 123 10.57 10.45 4.15
N ALA A 124 9.72 9.44 4.03
CA ALA A 124 8.29 9.54 4.32
C ALA A 124 8.02 9.87 5.79
N CYS A 125 8.77 9.28 6.72
CA CYS A 125 8.65 9.57 8.15
C CYS A 125 9.14 11.00 8.46
N ALA A 126 10.35 11.34 8.01
CA ALA A 126 11.02 12.58 8.39
C ALA A 126 10.42 13.81 7.71
N LYS A 127 10.03 13.71 6.43
CA LYS A 127 9.57 14.84 5.63
C LYS A 127 8.04 14.95 5.59
N ALA A 128 7.33 13.82 5.58
CA ALA A 128 5.88 13.79 5.40
C ALA A 128 5.10 13.34 6.65
N GLY A 129 5.77 12.83 7.69
CA GLY A 129 5.11 12.31 8.90
C GLY A 129 4.29 11.05 8.67
N VAL A 130 4.58 10.28 7.61
CA VAL A 130 3.82 9.10 7.20
C VAL A 130 4.55 7.82 7.58
N LEU A 131 3.90 6.97 8.36
CA LEU A 131 4.34 5.60 8.64
C LEU A 131 3.78 4.64 7.58
N HIS A 132 4.54 3.60 7.24
CA HIS A 132 4.13 2.63 6.23
C HIS A 132 3.11 1.62 6.76
N ARG A 133 3.28 1.14 7.99
CA ARG A 133 2.36 0.26 8.73
C ARG A 133 2.14 -1.16 8.21
N ASP A 134 2.59 -1.46 6.99
CA ASP A 134 2.53 -2.81 6.40
C ASP A 134 3.77 -3.10 5.56
N LEU A 135 4.97 -2.88 6.11
CA LEU A 135 6.21 -3.15 5.38
C LEU A 135 6.42 -4.67 5.25
N SER A 136 6.38 -5.18 4.02
CA SER A 136 6.42 -6.63 3.75
C SER A 136 6.95 -6.93 2.34
N LEU A 137 7.33 -8.20 2.10
CA LEU A 137 7.71 -8.69 0.76
C LEU A 137 6.62 -8.47 -0.31
N GLY A 138 5.35 -8.36 0.09
CA GLY A 138 4.23 -8.11 -0.82
C GLY A 138 4.05 -6.65 -1.21
N ASN A 139 4.55 -5.73 -0.37
CA ASN A 139 4.37 -4.28 -0.53
C ASN A 139 5.63 -3.55 -0.99
N ILE A 140 6.77 -4.23 -1.07
CA ILE A 140 7.93 -3.75 -1.83
C ILE A 140 7.78 -4.25 -3.27
N VAL A 141 7.77 -3.34 -4.24
CA VAL A 141 7.57 -3.68 -5.65
C VAL A 141 8.87 -3.50 -6.42
N ILE A 142 9.25 -4.52 -7.19
CA ILE A 142 10.37 -4.51 -8.15
C ILE A 142 9.90 -3.95 -9.48
N TYR A 143 10.52 -2.88 -9.95
CA TYR A 143 10.27 -2.30 -11.27
C TYR A 143 11.38 -2.68 -12.23
N VAL A 144 11.00 -3.32 -13.33
CA VAL A 144 11.91 -3.60 -14.44
C VAL A 144 11.69 -2.53 -15.49
N THR A 145 12.61 -1.57 -15.60
CA THR A 145 12.65 -0.67 -16.75
C THR A 145 13.13 -1.48 -17.96
N HIS A 146 12.23 -1.81 -18.88
CA HIS A 146 12.63 -2.35 -20.18
C HIS A 146 13.20 -1.18 -20.99
N MET A 147 14.54 -1.01 -21.00
CA MET A 147 15.16 -0.21 -22.05
C MET A 147 15.03 -0.96 -23.38
N VAL A 148 14.48 -0.29 -24.37
CA VAL A 148 14.49 -0.76 -25.77
C VAL A 148 15.93 -0.60 -26.28
N GLY A 149 16.67 -1.70 -26.38
CA GLY A 149 18.05 -1.72 -26.91
C GLY A 149 18.89 -2.84 -26.29
N LEU A 150 19.83 -3.39 -27.07
CA LEU A 150 20.57 -4.66 -26.89
C LEU A 150 21.45 -4.82 -25.62
N PHE A 151 21.24 -4.04 -24.56
CA PHE A 151 21.93 -4.18 -23.30
C PHE A 151 20.90 -4.35 -22.17
N HIS A 152 20.67 -5.60 -21.76
CA HIS A 152 19.91 -5.93 -20.55
C HIS A 152 20.70 -5.49 -19.30
N THR A 153 20.75 -4.19 -19.02
CA THR A 153 21.07 -3.72 -17.66
C THR A 153 19.76 -3.69 -16.89
N GLN A 154 19.48 -4.73 -16.10
CA GLN A 154 18.33 -4.73 -15.18
C GLN A 154 18.57 -3.72 -14.06
N ASN A 155 18.37 -2.43 -14.32
CA ASN A 155 18.18 -1.46 -13.26
C ASN A 155 16.79 -1.72 -12.67
N SER A 156 16.76 -2.57 -11.65
CA SER A 156 15.58 -2.77 -10.83
C SER A 156 15.53 -1.63 -9.82
N TYR A 157 14.54 -0.74 -9.95
CA TYR A 157 14.20 0.22 -8.91
C TYR A 157 13.14 -0.41 -8.01
N PHE A 158 13.14 -0.05 -6.74
CA PHE A 158 12.17 -0.57 -5.79
C PHE A 158 11.32 0.55 -5.26
N VAL A 159 10.05 0.24 -5.02
CA VAL A 159 9.10 1.22 -4.54
C VAL A 159 8.28 0.66 -3.39
N LEU A 160 8.08 1.51 -2.40
CA LEU A 160 7.13 1.24 -1.32
C LEU A 160 5.68 1.42 -1.77
N ASN A 161 4.89 0.38 -1.55
CA ASN A 161 3.45 0.42 -1.72
C ASN A 161 2.75 0.66 -0.38
N PHE A 162 2.30 1.89 -0.14
CA PHE A 162 1.58 2.21 1.08
C PHE A 162 0.22 1.50 1.08
N SER A 163 -0.10 0.88 2.21
CA SER A 163 -1.35 0.17 2.42
C SER A 163 -1.94 0.62 3.75
N VAL A 164 -3.26 0.83 3.79
CA VAL A 164 -3.98 1.13 5.03
C VAL A 164 -4.24 -0.15 5.85
N ALA A 165 -3.75 -1.31 5.39
CA ALA A 165 -3.89 -2.57 6.10
C ALA A 165 -3.12 -2.57 7.44
N LYS A 166 -3.72 -3.17 8.47
CA LYS A 166 -3.04 -3.43 9.75
C LYS A 166 -2.11 -4.64 9.62
N GLY A 167 -0.93 -4.43 9.05
CA GLY A 167 0.25 -5.30 9.10
C GLY A 167 0.07 -6.77 8.71
N THR A 168 0.92 -7.26 7.82
CA THR A 168 1.03 -8.69 7.56
C THR A 168 1.66 -9.40 8.77
N TRP A 169 0.93 -10.31 9.43
CA TRP A 169 1.29 -10.87 10.76
C TRP A 169 2.73 -11.38 10.88
N GLN A 170 3.26 -12.06 9.84
CA GLN A 170 4.62 -12.60 9.83
C GLN A 170 5.74 -11.54 9.80
N PHE A 171 5.41 -10.30 9.45
CA PHE A 171 6.33 -9.16 9.44
C PHE A 171 5.97 -8.11 10.51
N MET A 172 4.91 -8.35 11.29
CA MET A 172 4.47 -7.40 12.31
C MET A 172 5.43 -7.41 13.51
N SER A 173 5.76 -6.22 14.04
CA SER A 173 6.62 -6.09 15.21
C SER A 173 6.10 -6.87 16.43
N ALA A 174 7.02 -7.36 17.27
CA ALA A 174 6.66 -8.09 18.48
C ALA A 174 5.82 -7.24 19.44
N ASN A 175 6.01 -5.92 19.45
CA ASN A 175 5.22 -4.99 20.27
C ASN A 175 3.75 -4.97 19.81
N LEU A 176 3.50 -4.85 18.50
CA LEU A 176 2.14 -4.85 17.93
C LEU A 176 1.45 -6.21 18.05
N VAL A 177 2.20 -7.31 17.91
CA VAL A 177 1.66 -8.66 18.11
C VAL A 177 1.23 -8.88 19.57
N LYS A 178 2.03 -8.43 20.55
CA LYS A 178 1.74 -8.62 21.98
C LYS A 178 0.66 -7.68 22.50
N LYS A 179 0.57 -6.47 21.96
CA LYS A 179 -0.35 -5.42 22.42
C LYS A 179 -1.31 -5.03 21.29
N LYS A 180 -2.50 -5.65 21.27
CA LYS A 180 -3.55 -5.44 20.25
C LYS A 180 -3.93 -3.97 19.98
N HIS A 181 -3.69 -3.07 20.95
CA HIS A 181 -4.01 -1.65 20.88
C HIS A 181 -2.80 -0.72 20.99
N ALA A 182 -1.57 -1.23 20.83
CA ALA A 182 -0.40 -0.36 20.78
C ALA A 182 -0.50 0.58 19.58
N ALA A 183 -0.05 1.83 19.78
CA ALA A 183 0.16 2.75 18.68
C ALA A 183 1.34 2.26 17.84
N HIS A 184 1.19 2.31 16.52
CA HIS A 184 2.24 1.98 15.57
C HIS A 184 3.28 3.09 15.55
N THR A 185 4.56 2.74 15.67
CA THR A 185 5.68 3.69 15.69
C THR A 185 6.66 3.45 14.54
N ILE A 186 7.68 4.32 14.41
CA ILE A 186 8.74 4.16 13.41
C ILE A 186 9.51 2.85 13.66
N GLU A 187 9.77 2.54 14.93
CA GLU A 187 10.47 1.32 15.34
C GLU A 187 9.73 0.06 14.90
N ASP A 188 8.39 0.08 14.91
CA ASP A 188 7.59 -1.06 14.45
C ASP A 188 7.75 -1.29 12.92
N ASP A 189 7.83 -0.23 12.12
CA ASP A 189 8.13 -0.34 10.69
C ASP A 189 9.56 -0.82 10.44
N LEU A 190 10.53 -0.35 11.23
CA LEU A 190 11.92 -0.79 11.13
C LEU A 190 12.09 -2.25 11.54
N GLU A 191 11.41 -2.70 12.60
CA GLU A 191 11.38 -4.11 13.01
C GLU A 191 10.75 -4.98 11.90
N SER A 192 9.74 -4.46 11.20
CA SER A 192 9.13 -5.17 10.07
C SER A 192 10.14 -5.46 8.95
N SER A 193 11.10 -4.55 8.72
CA SER A 193 12.17 -4.75 7.73
C SER A 193 13.16 -5.86 8.08
N PHE A 194 13.33 -6.18 9.37
CA PHE A 194 14.20 -7.27 9.82
C PHE A 194 13.64 -8.65 9.46
N TYR A 195 12.32 -8.77 9.33
CA TYR A 195 11.64 -10.02 8.99
C TYR A 195 11.55 -10.30 7.49
N ILE A 196 12.00 -9.36 6.64
CA ILE A 196 12.02 -9.46 5.17
C ILE A 196 13.28 -10.19 4.69
#